data_AF-A0A3N5YZ04-F1
#
_entry.id   AF-A0A3N5YZ04-F1
#
_cell.length_a   1.000
_cell.length_b   1.000
_cell.length_c   1.000
_cell.angle_alpha   90.00
_cell.angle_beta   90.00
_cell.angle_gamma   90.00
#
_symmetry.space_group_name_H-M   'P 1'
#
loop_
_entity.id
_entity.type
_entity.pdbx_description
1 polymer ?
#
loop_
_entity_poly.entity_id
_entity_poly.type
_entity_poly.pdbx_seq_one_letter_code
_entity_poly.pdbx_strand_id
1 'polypeptide(L)'
;KKELMWVPILGVAWWALDYPFMKRYSRQFLQKHPELKGKDMETTRNFCAKFKNSPVTVLNFLEGTRFNYQKHEKQNSPFRHLLMPKAGGIAIVLGSMGQYLSKIVDVTIVYPENAPPMPFWDFLKGKIPTIAVRIKPIVIPKEFIGKDYENDAEFKIQFQKWINQLWLEKDQMIEDVFEAYGAVPKQKK
;
A
#
# COMPACT_ATOMS: atom_id res chain seq x y z
N LYS A 1 13.24 1.40 -7.37
CA LYS A 1 13.34 2.73 -6.70
C LYS A 1 14.70 2.80 -6.01
N LYS A 2 15.69 3.48 -6.61
CA LYS A 2 17.08 3.59 -6.11
C LYS A 2 17.34 4.89 -5.31
N GLU A 3 16.32 5.72 -5.10
CA GLU A 3 16.46 7.06 -4.48
C GLU A 3 16.39 7.05 -2.95
N LEU A 4 15.96 5.96 -2.30
CA LEU A 4 15.93 5.85 -0.83
C LEU A 4 17.29 5.51 -0.20
N MET A 5 18.32 5.27 -1.01
CA MET A 5 19.67 5.02 -0.52
C MET A 5 20.43 6.31 -0.18
N TRP A 6 19.88 7.48 -0.55
CA TRP A 6 20.54 8.80 -0.45
C TRP A 6 20.01 9.69 0.69
N VAL A 7 19.39 9.09 1.71
CA VAL A 7 19.07 9.80 2.96
C VAL A 7 19.99 9.24 4.05
N PRO A 8 20.89 10.05 4.66
CA PRO A 8 22.03 9.55 5.44
C PRO A 8 21.70 8.71 6.70
N ILE A 9 20.43 8.58 7.06
CA ILE A 9 19.98 7.91 8.29
C ILE A 9 19.08 6.70 7.99
N LEU A 10 18.34 6.72 6.87
CA LEU A 10 17.39 5.66 6.54
C LEU A 10 18.10 4.37 6.12
N GLY A 11 19.23 4.43 5.42
CA GLY A 11 19.97 3.21 5.05
C GLY A 11 20.41 2.38 6.27
N VAL A 12 20.88 3.06 7.32
CA VAL A 12 21.30 2.44 8.59
C VAL A 12 20.09 1.96 9.40
N ALA A 13 19.02 2.74 9.47
CA ALA A 13 17.78 2.33 10.14
C ALA A 13 17.14 1.09 9.48
N TRP A 14 17.21 0.97 8.15
CA TRP A 14 16.66 -0.18 7.43
C TRP A 14 17.55 -1.43 7.54
N TRP A 15 18.87 -1.25 7.57
CA TRP A 15 19.83 -2.32 7.87
C TRP A 15 19.69 -2.83 9.31
N ALA A 16 19.46 -1.93 10.27
CA ALA A 16 19.27 -2.29 11.69
C ALA A 16 17.91 -2.92 12.02
N LEU A 17 16.90 -2.79 11.14
CA LEU A 17 15.54 -3.30 11.34
C LEU A 17 15.22 -4.53 10.48
N ASP A 18 16.22 -5.17 9.86
CA ASP A 18 16.07 -6.35 8.99
C ASP A 18 15.02 -6.16 7.87
N TYR A 19 14.84 -4.94 7.35
CA TYR A 19 13.83 -4.70 6.31
C TYR A 19 14.30 -5.25 4.96
N PRO A 20 13.56 -6.19 4.32
CA PRO A 20 13.89 -6.67 3.00
C PRO A 20 13.59 -5.56 1.98
N PHE A 21 14.63 -5.01 1.36
CA PHE A 21 14.46 -4.14 0.20
C PHE A 21 13.98 -4.97 -1.00
N MET A 22 12.67 -5.14 -1.11
CA MET A 22 12.06 -5.74 -2.29
C MET A 22 12.32 -4.84 -3.51
N LYS A 23 12.96 -5.39 -4.54
CA LYS A 23 13.08 -4.68 -5.81
C LYS A 23 11.67 -4.59 -6.42
N ARG A 24 11.46 -3.55 -7.22
CA ARG A 24 10.18 -3.31 -7.89
C ARG A 24 10.49 -3.00 -9.33
N TYR A 25 10.34 -4.00 -10.18
CA TYR A 25 10.46 -3.84 -11.62
C TYR A 25 9.20 -3.17 -12.19
N SER A 26 9.36 -2.20 -13.09
CA SER A 26 8.23 -1.55 -13.77
C SER A 26 7.66 -2.50 -14.83
N ARG A 27 6.39 -2.30 -15.23
CA ARG A 27 5.77 -3.12 -16.30
C ARG A 27 6.57 -3.07 -17.60
N GLN A 28 7.07 -1.89 -17.98
CA GLN A 28 7.91 -1.71 -19.17
C GLN A 28 9.26 -2.43 -19.05
N PHE A 29 9.84 -2.50 -17.85
CA PHE A 29 11.09 -3.22 -17.62
C PHE A 29 10.87 -4.74 -17.65
N LEU A 30 9.77 -5.24 -17.09
CA LEU A 30 9.39 -6.66 -17.13
C LEU A 30 9.02 -7.17 -18.52
N GLN A 31 8.51 -6.30 -19.40
CA GLN A 31 8.28 -6.65 -20.81
C GLN A 31 9.59 -6.88 -21.58
N LYS A 32 10.65 -6.15 -21.20
CA LYS A 32 12.00 -6.29 -21.79
C LYS A 32 12.81 -7.43 -21.15
N HIS A 33 12.47 -7.80 -19.92
CA HIS A 33 13.14 -8.82 -19.13
C HIS A 33 12.11 -9.80 -18.51
N PRO A 34 11.45 -10.63 -19.33
CA PRO A 34 10.44 -11.57 -18.84
C PRO A 34 11.02 -12.58 -17.82
N GLU A 35 12.32 -12.86 -17.86
CA GLU A 35 13.05 -13.72 -16.92
C GLU A 35 13.15 -13.16 -15.48
N LEU A 36 12.83 -11.86 -15.29
CA LEU A 36 12.80 -11.20 -13.99
C LEU A 36 11.39 -11.14 -13.40
N LYS A 37 10.37 -11.56 -14.15
CA LYS A 37 9.00 -11.68 -13.68
C LYS A 37 8.91 -12.83 -12.68
N GLY A 38 8.42 -12.57 -11.46
CA GLY A 38 8.30 -13.58 -10.41
C GLY A 38 9.50 -13.71 -9.45
N LYS A 39 10.72 -13.31 -9.85
CA LYS A 39 11.91 -13.39 -8.94
C LYS A 39 11.78 -12.56 -7.66
N ASP A 40 11.14 -11.38 -7.74
CA ASP A 40 10.84 -10.58 -6.55
C ASP A 40 9.86 -11.30 -5.60
N MET A 41 8.97 -12.13 -6.16
CA MET A 41 7.96 -12.85 -5.39
C MET A 41 8.54 -14.08 -4.70
N GLU A 42 9.44 -14.81 -5.35
CA GLU A 42 10.22 -15.89 -4.73
C GLU A 42 11.09 -15.36 -3.58
N THR A 43 11.73 -14.20 -3.80
CA THR A 43 12.53 -13.54 -2.76
C THR A 43 11.66 -13.16 -1.56
N THR A 44 10.47 -12.60 -1.83
CA THR A 44 9.49 -12.25 -0.79
C THR A 44 9.03 -13.50 -0.03
N ARG A 45 8.69 -14.58 -0.74
CA ARG A 45 8.24 -15.85 -0.15
C ARG A 45 9.31 -16.50 0.73
N ASN A 46 10.56 -16.53 0.27
CA ASN A 46 11.70 -17.07 1.01
C ASN A 46 12.01 -16.24 2.25
N PHE A 47 11.88 -14.91 2.16
CA PHE A 47 12.05 -14.03 3.32
C PHE A 47 10.93 -14.25 4.32
N CYS A 48 9.66 -14.22 3.88
CA CYS A 48 8.48 -14.53 4.67
C CYS A 48 8.60 -15.88 5.42
N ALA A 49 9.23 -16.89 4.82
CA ALA A 49 9.45 -18.19 5.45
C ALA A 49 10.43 -18.14 6.65
N LYS A 50 11.39 -17.20 6.66
CA LYS A 50 12.35 -17.04 7.77
C LYS A 50 11.73 -16.44 9.03
N PHE A 51 10.65 -15.68 8.89
CA PHE A 51 10.00 -14.97 10.00
C PHE A 51 8.79 -15.69 10.60
N LYS A 52 8.56 -16.95 10.23
CA LYS A 52 7.42 -17.74 10.73
C LYS A 52 7.39 -17.89 12.27
N ASN A 53 8.55 -17.83 12.91
CA ASN A 53 8.71 -18.05 14.35
C ASN A 53 9.07 -16.78 15.13
N SER A 54 9.01 -15.60 14.48
CA SER A 54 9.35 -14.32 15.10
C SER A 54 8.20 -13.33 14.95
N PRO A 55 7.92 -12.49 15.96
CA PRO A 55 6.92 -11.44 15.83
C PRO A 55 7.36 -10.46 14.73
N VAL A 56 6.58 -10.36 13.66
CA VAL A 56 6.86 -9.47 12.53
C VAL A 56 5.67 -8.64 12.13
N THR A 57 5.95 -7.42 11.69
CA THR A 57 4.98 -6.51 11.10
C THR A 57 5.31 -6.34 9.63
N VAL A 58 4.38 -6.70 8.76
CA VAL A 58 4.51 -6.48 7.32
C VAL A 58 3.79 -5.21 6.94
N LEU A 59 4.55 -4.23 6.44
CA LEU A 59 4.01 -2.97 5.95
C LEU A 59 3.69 -3.06 4.46
N ASN A 60 2.45 -2.74 4.09
CA ASN A 60 2.02 -2.76 2.70
C ASN A 60 1.31 -1.45 2.32
N PHE A 61 1.84 -0.81 1.28
CA PHE A 61 1.25 0.40 0.69
C PHE A 61 0.52 0.02 -0.60
N LEU A 62 -0.78 -0.21 -0.50
CA LEU A 62 -1.58 -0.72 -1.62
C LEU A 62 -1.68 0.28 -2.79
N GLU A 63 -1.66 1.60 -2.57
CA GLU A 63 -1.53 2.58 -3.68
C GLU A 63 -0.13 2.55 -4.31
N GLY A 64 0.87 2.17 -3.52
CA GLY A 64 2.28 2.04 -3.88
C GLY A 64 3.03 3.38 -4.04
N THR A 65 2.34 4.51 -4.00
CA THR A 65 2.90 5.87 -3.96
C THR A 65 1.96 6.80 -3.22
N ARG A 66 2.46 7.96 -2.76
CA ARG A 66 1.60 9.04 -2.25
C ARG A 66 0.62 9.50 -3.33
N PHE A 67 -0.61 9.76 -2.89
CA PHE A 67 -1.69 10.35 -3.69
C PHE A 67 -1.26 11.68 -4.33
N ASN A 68 -1.72 11.91 -5.55
CA ASN A 68 -1.49 13.13 -6.33
C ASN A 68 -2.60 13.20 -7.40
N TYR A 69 -3.25 14.35 -7.55
CA TYR A 69 -4.30 14.56 -8.56
C TYR A 69 -3.88 14.14 -9.97
N GLN A 70 -2.67 14.48 -10.42
CA GLN A 70 -2.17 14.09 -11.73
C GLN A 70 -2.07 12.57 -11.91
N LYS A 71 -1.79 11.81 -10.84
CA LYS A 71 -1.73 10.33 -10.90
C LYS A 71 -3.12 9.73 -10.86
N HIS A 72 -4.00 10.34 -10.10
CA HIS A 72 -5.40 9.94 -9.96
C HIS A 72 -6.12 10.08 -11.31
N GLU A 73 -6.00 11.25 -11.95
CA GLU A 73 -6.51 11.50 -13.30
C GLU A 73 -5.91 10.55 -14.33
N LYS A 74 -4.58 10.38 -14.35
CA LYS A 74 -3.90 9.46 -15.29
C LYS A 74 -4.34 8.00 -15.15
N GLN A 75 -4.80 7.59 -13.98
CA GLN A 75 -5.28 6.23 -13.73
C GLN A 75 -6.76 6.06 -14.03
N ASN A 76 -7.51 7.16 -14.20
CA ASN A 76 -8.97 7.15 -14.20
C ASN A 76 -9.52 6.36 -13.00
N SER A 77 -9.00 6.67 -11.81
CA SER A 77 -9.39 5.95 -10.59
C SER A 77 -10.90 6.09 -10.36
N PRO A 78 -11.64 4.99 -10.10
CA PRO A 78 -13.06 5.05 -9.80
C PRO A 78 -13.36 5.57 -8.40
N PHE A 79 -12.34 5.72 -7.55
CA PHE A 79 -12.44 6.22 -6.18
C PHE A 79 -12.15 7.72 -6.18
N ARG A 80 -12.86 8.52 -5.38
CA ARG A 80 -12.73 9.99 -5.41
C ARG A 80 -11.42 10.48 -4.80
N HIS A 81 -10.94 9.82 -3.76
CA HIS A 81 -9.80 10.26 -2.92
C HIS A 81 -8.64 9.28 -2.89
N LEU A 82 -8.72 8.18 -3.63
CA LEU A 82 -7.73 7.10 -3.62
C LEU A 82 -7.22 6.78 -5.02
N LEU A 83 -5.94 6.42 -5.12
CA LEU A 83 -5.42 5.75 -6.32
C LEU A 83 -5.90 4.30 -6.38
N MET A 84 -5.80 3.68 -7.56
CA MET A 84 -6.17 2.27 -7.73
C MET A 84 -5.33 1.36 -6.83
N PRO A 85 -5.95 0.41 -6.10
CA PRO A 85 -5.22 -0.51 -5.22
C PRO A 85 -4.39 -1.51 -6.01
N LYS A 86 -3.24 -1.87 -5.45
CA LYS A 86 -2.34 -2.90 -5.97
C LYS A 86 -2.37 -4.11 -5.04
N ALA A 87 -3.34 -4.98 -5.28
CA ALA A 87 -3.64 -6.15 -4.46
C ALA A 87 -2.52 -7.21 -4.41
N GLY A 88 -1.62 -7.27 -5.40
CA GLY A 88 -0.64 -8.35 -5.50
C GLY A 88 0.28 -8.50 -4.28
N GLY A 89 0.77 -7.39 -3.71
CA GLY A 89 1.68 -7.46 -2.57
C GLY A 89 1.03 -8.07 -1.32
N ILE A 90 -0.23 -7.71 -1.03
CA ILE A 90 -0.93 -8.22 0.15
C ILE A 90 -1.35 -9.68 -0.07
N ALA A 91 -1.73 -10.04 -1.29
CA ALA A 91 -2.08 -11.41 -1.63
C ALA A 91 -0.90 -12.38 -1.43
N ILE A 92 0.32 -11.97 -1.80
CA ILE A 92 1.54 -12.78 -1.58
C ILE A 92 1.81 -13.00 -0.09
N VAL A 93 1.66 -11.93 0.71
CA VAL A 93 1.88 -11.99 2.15
C VAL A 93 0.85 -12.91 2.81
N LEU A 94 -0.42 -12.80 2.44
CA LEU A 94 -1.48 -13.67 2.97
C LEU A 94 -1.35 -15.12 2.50
N GLY A 95 -0.98 -15.35 1.24
CA GLY A 95 -0.70 -16.69 0.72
C GLY A 95 0.50 -17.36 1.39
N SER A 96 1.55 -16.58 1.73
CA SER A 96 2.79 -17.14 2.30
C SER A 96 2.79 -17.21 3.82
N MET A 97 2.19 -16.21 4.49
CA MET A 97 2.28 -16.01 5.94
C MET A 97 0.93 -15.90 6.65
N GLY A 98 -0.20 -15.97 5.95
CA GLY A 98 -1.52 -15.70 6.54
C GLY A 98 -1.82 -16.49 7.81
N GLN A 99 -1.32 -17.73 7.92
CA GLN A 99 -1.49 -18.57 9.12
C GLN A 99 -0.69 -18.12 10.35
N TYR A 100 0.34 -17.29 10.17
CA TYR A 100 1.17 -16.74 11.25
C TYR A 100 0.82 -15.29 11.60
N LEU A 101 -0.01 -14.65 10.76
CA LEU A 101 -0.44 -13.28 10.97
C LEU A 101 -1.68 -13.26 11.85
N SER A 102 -1.70 -12.41 12.88
CA SER A 102 -2.84 -12.31 13.78
C SER A 102 -3.98 -11.50 13.18
N LYS A 103 -3.69 -10.32 12.63
CA LYS A 103 -4.68 -9.37 12.07
C LYS A 103 -4.04 -8.49 11.01
N ILE A 104 -4.87 -7.90 10.15
CA ILE A 104 -4.49 -6.76 9.32
C ILE A 104 -4.85 -5.49 10.09
N VAL A 105 -3.96 -4.50 10.08
CA VAL A 105 -4.25 -3.16 10.61
C VAL A 105 -4.30 -2.22 9.42
N ASP A 106 -5.50 -1.79 9.07
CA ASP A 106 -5.69 -0.81 8.02
C ASP A 106 -5.48 0.60 8.60
N VAL A 107 -4.54 1.34 8.01
CA VAL A 107 -4.16 2.67 8.45
C VAL A 107 -4.37 3.65 7.30
N THR A 108 -5.17 4.68 7.56
CA THR A 108 -5.38 5.81 6.64
C THR A 108 -4.92 7.08 7.30
N ILE A 109 -4.11 7.87 6.60
CA ILE A 109 -3.64 9.18 7.04
C ILE A 109 -4.16 10.21 6.05
N VAL A 110 -4.99 11.14 6.52
CA VAL A 110 -5.61 12.20 5.74
C VAL A 110 -5.09 13.55 6.21
N TYR A 111 -4.78 14.42 5.25
CA TYR A 111 -4.37 15.80 5.48
C TYR A 111 -5.49 16.72 5.01
N PRO A 112 -6.55 16.94 5.81
CA PRO A 112 -7.80 17.54 5.34
C PRO A 112 -7.59 18.93 4.72
N GLU A 113 -6.71 19.73 5.30
CA GLU A 113 -6.50 21.13 4.92
C GLU A 113 -5.39 21.32 3.86
N ASN A 114 -4.74 20.25 3.39
CA ASN A 114 -3.62 20.33 2.46
C ASN A 114 -3.97 19.70 1.10
N ALA A 115 -3.80 20.47 0.03
CA ALA A 115 -3.96 19.95 -1.32
C ALA A 115 -2.79 19.01 -1.70
N PRO A 116 -3.06 17.80 -2.24
CA PRO A 116 -2.02 16.91 -2.75
C PRO A 116 -1.48 17.35 -4.14
N PRO A 117 -0.20 17.09 -4.45
CA PRO A 117 0.82 16.57 -3.56
C PRO A 117 1.36 17.66 -2.63
N MET A 118 1.53 17.34 -1.36
CA MET A 118 2.25 18.21 -0.44
C MET A 118 3.77 18.06 -0.64
N PRO A 119 4.51 19.16 -0.84
CA PRO A 119 5.97 19.12 -0.91
C PRO A 119 6.59 18.63 0.41
N PHE A 120 7.62 17.79 0.32
CA PHE A 120 8.32 17.26 1.49
C PHE A 120 8.88 18.34 2.42
N TRP A 121 9.38 19.45 1.84
CA TRP A 121 9.89 20.57 2.61
C TRP A 121 8.80 21.33 3.38
N ASP A 122 7.57 21.39 2.87
CA ASP A 122 6.46 22.01 3.58
C ASP A 122 6.01 21.15 4.78
N PHE A 123 6.07 19.82 4.64
CA PHE A 123 5.91 18.89 5.76
C PHE A 123 6.95 19.14 6.87
N LEU A 124 8.24 19.24 6.52
CA LEU A 124 9.31 19.47 7.50
C LEU A 124 9.22 20.84 8.19
N LYS A 125 8.62 21.84 7.52
CA LYS A 125 8.37 23.17 8.09
C LYS A 125 7.12 23.25 8.96
N GLY A 126 6.43 22.13 9.19
CA GLY A 126 5.22 22.09 10.03
C GLY A 126 4.00 22.73 9.38
N LYS A 127 3.93 22.86 8.05
CA LYS A 127 2.77 23.43 7.34
C LYS A 127 1.59 22.46 7.21
N ILE A 128 1.37 21.67 8.26
CA ILE A 128 0.33 20.66 8.33
C ILE A 128 -0.48 20.96 9.58
N PRO A 129 -1.54 21.79 9.44
CA PRO A 129 -2.34 22.20 10.58
C PRO A 129 -3.02 21.00 11.23
N THR A 130 -3.47 20.04 10.42
CA THR A 130 -4.24 18.88 10.88
C THR A 130 -3.81 17.60 10.18
N ILE A 131 -3.66 16.52 10.97
CA ILE A 131 -3.47 15.16 10.48
C ILE A 131 -4.57 14.29 11.10
N ALA A 132 -5.46 13.77 10.26
CA ALA A 132 -6.45 12.80 10.68
C ALA A 132 -5.92 11.38 10.44
N VAL A 133 -5.78 10.59 11.50
CA VAL A 133 -5.34 9.19 11.42
C VAL A 133 -6.50 8.28 11.76
N ARG A 134 -6.81 7.34 10.86
CA ARG A 134 -7.82 6.31 11.07
C ARG A 134 -7.14 4.95 11.06
N ILE A 135 -7.42 4.17 12.11
CA ILE A 135 -6.88 2.82 12.29
C ILE A 135 -8.06 1.88 12.43
N LYS A 136 -8.15 0.88 11.55
CA LYS A 136 -9.21 -0.13 11.53
C LYS A 136 -8.56 -1.52 11.56
N PRO A 137 -8.73 -2.30 12.65
CA PRO A 137 -8.33 -3.70 12.63
C PRO A 137 -9.27 -4.48 11.70
N ILE A 138 -8.68 -5.30 10.84
CA ILE A 138 -9.38 -6.19 9.91
C ILE A 138 -9.00 -7.63 10.24
N VAL A 139 -10.02 -8.47 10.42
CA VAL A 139 -9.84 -9.91 10.58
C VAL A 139 -9.39 -10.48 9.23
N ILE A 140 -8.34 -11.30 9.24
CA ILE A 140 -7.85 -11.95 8.03
C ILE A 140 -8.90 -12.98 7.60
N PRO A 141 -9.48 -12.84 6.39
CA PRO A 141 -10.43 -13.83 5.89
C PRO A 141 -9.70 -15.16 5.68
N LYS A 142 -10.21 -16.22 6.30
CA LYS A 142 -9.55 -17.54 6.32
C LYS A 142 -9.44 -18.13 4.92
N GLU A 143 -10.41 -17.82 4.06
CA GLU A 143 -10.48 -18.21 2.65
C GLU A 143 -9.32 -17.70 1.80
N PHE A 144 -8.59 -16.66 2.24
CA PHE A 144 -7.47 -16.07 1.51
C PHE A 144 -6.10 -16.60 1.97
N ILE A 145 -6.06 -17.34 3.08
CA ILE A 145 -4.81 -17.90 3.62
C ILE A 145 -4.35 -19.07 2.74
N GLY A 146 -3.07 -19.07 2.36
CA GLY A 146 -2.47 -20.18 1.59
C GLY A 146 -2.88 -20.25 0.11
N LYS A 147 -3.67 -19.29 -0.39
CA LYS A 147 -4.12 -19.25 -1.79
C LYS A 147 -3.05 -18.67 -2.73
N ASP A 148 -3.07 -19.13 -3.98
CA ASP A 148 -2.15 -18.69 -5.03
C ASP A 148 -2.77 -17.60 -5.91
N TYR A 149 -2.44 -16.34 -5.62
CA TYR A 149 -2.98 -15.18 -6.35
C TYR A 149 -2.53 -15.11 -7.83
N GLU A 150 -1.44 -15.77 -8.19
CA GLU A 150 -0.91 -15.70 -9.57
C GLU A 150 -1.56 -16.73 -10.47
N ASN A 151 -1.73 -17.95 -9.96
CA ASN A 151 -2.16 -19.09 -10.76
C ASN A 151 -3.65 -19.44 -10.60
N ASP A 152 -4.33 -18.92 -9.57
CA ASP A 152 -5.77 -19.12 -9.36
C ASP A 152 -6.57 -17.87 -9.81
N ALA A 153 -7.16 -17.96 -11.00
CA ALA A 153 -7.92 -16.86 -11.60
C ALA A 153 -9.22 -16.55 -10.85
N GLU A 154 -9.89 -17.56 -10.31
CA GLU A 154 -11.14 -17.38 -9.56
C GLU A 154 -10.86 -16.67 -8.23
N PHE A 155 -9.86 -17.17 -7.49
CA PHE A 155 -9.38 -16.52 -6.27
C PHE A 155 -8.95 -15.08 -6.52
N LYS A 156 -8.23 -14.82 -7.61
CA LYS A 156 -7.80 -13.46 -7.97
C LYS A 156 -8.98 -12.50 -8.11
N ILE A 157 -10.08 -12.92 -8.74
CA ILE A 157 -11.30 -12.10 -8.87
C ILE A 157 -11.92 -11.85 -7.49
N GLN A 158 -12.09 -12.89 -6.68
CA GLN A 158 -12.65 -12.78 -5.32
C GLN A 158 -11.81 -11.84 -4.45
N PHE A 159 -10.49 -11.97 -4.49
CA PHE A 159 -9.55 -11.15 -3.74
C PHE A 159 -9.57 -9.69 -4.19
N GLN A 160 -9.62 -9.43 -5.51
CA GLN A 160 -9.76 -8.08 -6.03
C GLN A 160 -11.09 -7.44 -5.62
N LYS A 161 -12.18 -8.20 -5.63
CA LYS A 161 -13.49 -7.73 -5.16
C LYS A 161 -13.42 -7.33 -3.67
N TRP A 162 -12.81 -8.15 -2.83
CA TRP A 162 -12.60 -7.83 -1.41
C TRP A 162 -11.78 -6.55 -1.22
N ILE A 163 -10.65 -6.41 -1.91
CA ILE A 163 -9.82 -5.20 -1.84
C ILE A 163 -10.58 -3.96 -2.32
N ASN A 164 -11.35 -4.08 -3.40
CA ASN A 164 -12.16 -2.96 -3.90
C ASN A 164 -13.24 -2.55 -2.90
N GLN A 165 -13.87 -3.50 -2.19
CA GLN A 165 -14.82 -3.19 -1.13
C GLN A 165 -14.17 -2.41 0.01
N LEU A 166 -12.98 -2.83 0.46
CA LEU A 166 -12.21 -2.08 1.45
C LEU A 166 -11.86 -0.68 0.95
N TRP A 167 -11.57 -0.55 -0.35
CA TRP A 167 -11.28 0.73 -0.99
C TRP A 167 -12.49 1.66 -1.03
N LEU A 168 -13.68 1.15 -1.34
CA LEU A 168 -14.93 1.92 -1.33
C LEU A 168 -15.24 2.45 0.07
N GLU A 169 -15.15 1.58 1.09
CA GLU A 169 -15.36 1.99 2.48
C GLU A 169 -14.36 3.05 2.93
N LYS A 170 -13.08 2.89 2.53
CA LYS A 170 -12.02 3.84 2.84
C LYS A 170 -12.23 5.17 2.12
N ASP A 171 -12.67 5.16 0.86
CA ASP A 171 -12.94 6.36 0.07
C ASP A 171 -14.06 7.20 0.69
N GLN A 172 -15.16 6.54 1.09
CA GLN A 172 -16.26 7.19 1.80
C GLN A 172 -15.79 7.78 3.14
N MET A 173 -15.05 6.99 3.93
CA MET A 173 -14.51 7.47 5.20
C MET A 173 -13.60 8.70 5.03
N ILE A 174 -12.84 8.78 3.94
CA ILE A 174 -12.02 9.94 3.64
C ILE A 174 -12.89 11.16 3.29
N GLU A 175 -13.99 10.98 2.55
CA GLU A 175 -14.97 12.06 2.32
C GLU A 175 -15.53 12.56 3.66
N ASP A 176 -15.96 11.66 4.55
CA ASP A 176 -16.49 12.03 5.87
C ASP A 176 -15.47 12.84 6.70
N VAL A 177 -14.19 12.51 6.57
CA VAL A 177 -13.10 13.29 7.19
C VAL A 177 -13.01 14.68 6.55
N PHE A 178 -13.01 14.80 5.22
CA PHE A 178 -12.97 16.10 4.56
C PHE A 178 -14.18 16.98 4.93
N GLU A 179 -15.38 16.40 5.00
CA GLU A 179 -16.59 17.09 5.43
C GLU A 179 -16.48 17.58 6.88
N ALA A 180 -16.01 16.73 7.80
CA ALA A 180 -15.85 17.07 9.22
C ALA A 180 -14.89 18.25 9.46
N TYR A 181 -13.89 18.44 8.59
CA TYR A 181 -12.94 19.54 8.67
C TYR A 181 -13.30 20.73 7.76
N GLY A 182 -14.47 20.72 7.11
CA GLY A 182 -14.90 21.79 6.21
C GLY A 182 -13.99 21.98 4.98
N ALA A 183 -13.13 21.00 4.72
CA ALA A 183 -12.10 21.05 3.72
C ALA A 183 -12.49 20.12 2.57
N VAL A 184 -13.57 20.47 1.85
CA VAL A 184 -13.89 19.77 0.62
C VAL A 184 -12.74 20.03 -0.36
N PRO A 185 -12.00 19.01 -0.83
CA PRO A 185 -10.98 19.22 -1.83
C PRO A 185 -11.66 19.83 -3.05
N LYS A 186 -11.41 21.12 -3.30
CA LYS A 186 -11.83 21.78 -4.53
C LYS A 186 -11.13 21.06 -5.68
N GLN A 187 -11.79 20.07 -6.27
CA GLN A 187 -11.42 19.57 -7.58
C GLN A 187 -11.50 20.78 -8.51
N LYS A 188 -10.35 21.27 -8.97
CA LYS A 188 -10.31 22.31 -9.99
C LYS A 188 -11.03 21.74 -11.23
N LYS A 189 -12.11 22.41 -11.63
CA LYS A 189 -12.71 22.24 -12.96
C LYS A 189 -11.67 22.48 -14.05
#